data_AF-A0A3B9AL72-F1
#
_entry.id   AF-A0A3B9AL72-F1
#
_cell.length_a   1.000
_cell.length_b   1.000
_cell.length_c   1.000
_cell.angle_alpha   90.00
_cell.angle_beta   90.00
_cell.angle_gamma   90.00
#
_symmetry.space_group_name_H-M   'P 1'
#
loop_
_entity.id
_entity.type
_entity.pdbx_description
1 polymer ?
#
loop_
_entity_poly.entity_id
_entity_poly.type
_entity_poly.pdbx_seq_one_letter_code
_entity_poly.pdbx_strand_id
1 'polypeptide(L)' 'FLNPNSETRRENLSLRSSTDGGRSWSAGKTVVPGEAAYSDMALLSRKRLGILYEKGSDGGIYFIGGKW' A
#
# COMPACT_ATOMS: atom_id res chain seq x y z
N PHE A 1 7.13 1.01 -1.87
CA PHE A 1 6.50 -0.19 -2.48
C PHE A 1 5.20 -0.49 -1.73
N LEU A 2 4.15 -0.86 -2.44
CA LEU A 2 2.83 -1.11 -1.88
C LEU A 2 2.28 -2.39 -2.50
N ASN A 3 1.94 -3.36 -1.66
CA ASN A 3 1.39 -4.64 -2.10
C ASN A 3 0.63 -5.34 -0.95
N PRO A 4 -0.20 -6.36 -1.25
CA PRO A 4 -0.70 -7.28 -0.24
C PRO A 4 0.47 -8.00 0.43
N ASN A 5 0.65 -7.81 1.74
CA ASN A 5 1.78 -8.39 2.47
C ASN A 5 1.42 -9.79 3.00
N SER A 6 1.22 -10.70 2.07
CA SER A 6 0.99 -12.12 2.31
C SER A 6 1.59 -12.90 1.14
N GLU A 7 2.19 -14.05 1.43
CA GLU A 7 2.83 -14.89 0.41
C GLU A 7 1.82 -15.68 -0.43
N THR A 8 0.60 -15.87 0.10
CA THR A 8 -0.38 -16.79 -0.47
C THR A 8 -1.73 -16.15 -0.74
N ARG A 9 -2.01 -14.97 -0.18
CA ARG A 9 -3.30 -14.30 -0.29
C ARG A 9 -3.16 -12.83 -0.67
N ARG A 10 -4.23 -12.26 -1.21
CA ARG A 10 -4.39 -10.82 -1.45
C ARG A 10 -4.99 -10.15 -0.21
N GLU A 11 -4.16 -10.00 0.82
CA GLU A 11 -4.56 -9.40 2.08
C GLU A 11 -3.44 -8.55 2.70
N ASN A 12 -3.84 -7.71 3.66
CA ASN A 12 -2.95 -6.84 4.44
C ASN A 12 -2.10 -5.91 3.56
N LEU A 13 -2.77 -5.03 2.81
CA LEU A 13 -2.09 -4.04 1.96
C LEU A 13 -1.14 -3.20 2.81
N SER A 14 0.14 -3.27 2.50
CA SER A 14 1.19 -2.68 3.34
C SER A 14 2.14 -1.80 2.55
N LEU A 15 2.43 -0.62 3.10
CA LEU A 15 3.42 0.31 2.58
C LEU A 15 4.79 -0.02 3.15
N ARG A 16 5.79 -0.19 2.28
CA ARG A 16 7.20 -0.37 2.64
C ARG A 16 8.05 0.72 1.99
N SER A 17 8.99 1.26 2.74
CA SER A 17 9.99 2.22 2.26
C SER A 17 11.37 1.57 2.20
N SER A 18 12.21 2.12 1.33
CA SER A 18 13.61 1.78 1.20
C SER A 18 14.40 3.08 1.10
N THR A 19 15.53 3.16 1.78
CA THR A 19 16.47 4.29 1.72
C THR A 19 17.75 3.96 0.96
N ASP A 20 17.89 2.72 0.46
CA ASP A 20 19.12 2.20 -0.18
C ASP A 20 18.88 1.72 -1.62
N GLY A 21 17.87 2.28 -2.29
CA GLY A 21 17.53 1.92 -3.68
C GLY A 21 16.86 0.56 -3.85
N GLY A 22 16.31 -0.02 -2.79
CA GLY A 22 15.49 -1.24 -2.82
C GLY A 22 16.25 -2.51 -2.41
N ARG A 23 17.45 -2.36 -1.84
CA ARG A 23 18.24 -3.50 -1.34
C ARG A 23 17.69 -4.03 -0.03
N SER A 24 17.22 -3.13 0.83
CA SER A 24 16.50 -3.46 2.05
C SER A 24 15.20 -2.66 2.16
N TRP A 25 14.26 -3.18 2.94
CA TRP A 25 12.94 -2.59 3.10
C TRP A 25 12.58 -2.50 4.59
N SER A 26 11.89 -1.43 4.98
CA SER A 26 11.28 -1.32 6.31
C SER A 26 10.39 -2.52 6.61
N ALA A 27 10.14 -2.79 7.91
CA ALA A 27 9.17 -3.82 8.34
C ALA A 27 7.77 -3.64 7.70
N GLY A 28 7.42 -2.41 7.31
CA GLY A 28 6.19 -2.08 6.62
C GLY A 28 5.09 -1.61 7.57
N LYS A 29 4.15 -0.84 7.02
CA LYS A 29 2.98 -0.32 7.73
C LYS A 29 1.72 -0.76 7.01
N THR A 30 0.81 -1.42 7.72
CA THR A 30 -0.51 -1.76 7.20
C THR A 30 -1.28 -0.49 6.84
N VAL A 31 -1.73 -0.42 5.59
CA VAL A 31 -2.62 0.60 5.04
C VAL A 31 -4.07 0.13 5.18
N VAL A 32 -4.33 -1.12 4.78
CA VAL A 32 -5.65 -1.75 4.80
C VAL A 32 -5.51 -3.15 5.39
N PRO A 33 -6.09 -3.43 6.57
CA PRO A 33 -6.16 -4.79 7.09
C PRO A 33 -7.18 -5.61 6.29
N GLY A 34 -7.00 -6.93 6.26
CA GLY A 34 -7.90 -7.85 5.54
C GLY A 34 -7.69 -7.83 4.04
N GLU A 35 -8.69 -8.27 3.29
CA GLU A 35 -8.62 -8.45 1.83
C GLU A 35 -8.35 -7.13 1.09
N ALA A 36 -7.28 -7.13 0.30
CA ALA A 36 -6.90 -6.02 -0.56
C ALA A 36 -6.05 -6.54 -1.71
N ALA A 37 -6.36 -6.07 -2.92
CA ALA A 37 -5.82 -6.64 -4.15
C ALA A 37 -4.91 -5.64 -4.86
N TYR A 38 -5.30 -5.13 -6.03
CA TYR A 38 -4.46 -4.20 -6.78
C TYR A 38 -4.37 -2.85 -6.07
N SER A 39 -3.24 -2.18 -6.26
CA SER A 39 -3.00 -0.87 -5.69
C SER A 39 -1.99 -0.08 -6.52
N ASP A 40 -2.08 1.24 -6.43
CA ASP A 40 -1.11 2.16 -7.01
C ASP A 40 -0.85 3.34 -6.06
N MET A 41 0.27 4.03 -6.26
CA MET A 41 0.70 5.15 -5.44
C MET A 41 1.12 6.35 -6.29
N ALA A 42 0.76 7.54 -5.82
CA ALA A 42 1.21 8.79 -6.41
C ALA A 42 1.67 9.76 -5.32
N LEU A 43 2.75 10.51 -5.58
CA LEU A 43 3.13 11.64 -4.74
C LEU A 43 2.10 12.77 -4.93
N LEU A 44 1.45 13.17 -3.84
CA LEU A 44 0.53 14.31 -3.84
C LEU A 44 1.27 15.62 -3.50
N SER A 45 2.33 15.53 -2.71
CA SER A 45 3.27 16.62 -2.42
C SER A 45 4.54 16.04 -1.79
N ARG A 46 5.54 16.89 -1.50
CA ARG A 46 6.82 16.48 -0.89
C ARG A 46 6.69 15.65 0.40
N LYS A 47 5.59 15.77 1.15
CA LYS A 47 5.35 15.04 2.41
C LYS A 47 4.01 14.29 2.43
N ARG A 48 3.39 14.06 1.27
CA ARG A 48 2.10 13.35 1.19
C ARG A 48 2.08 12.37 0.04
N LEU A 49 1.61 11.17 0.33
CA LEU A 49 1.40 10.09 -0.64
C LEU A 49 -0.10 9.81 -0.75
N GLY A 50 -0.55 9.60 -1.97
CA GLY A 50 -1.88 9.12 -2.32
C GLY A 50 -1.78 7.64 -2.66
N ILE A 51 -2.73 6.87 -2.17
CA ILE A 51 -2.84 5.43 -2.39
C ILE A 51 -4.22 5.14 -2.96
N LEU A 52 -4.26 4.56 -4.16
CA LEU A 52 -5.46 4.03 -4.79
C LEU A 52 -5.43 2.50 -4.67
N TYR A 53 -6.51 1.86 -4.25
CA TYR A 53 -6.51 0.43 -3.98
C TYR A 53 -7.89 -0.23 -4.11
N GLU A 54 -7.87 -1.54 -4.32
CA GLU A 54 -9.03 -2.43 -4.18
C GLU A 54 -9.06 -3.03 -2.77
N LYS A 55 -10.27 -3.18 -2.20
CA LYS A 55 -10.48 -3.81 -0.89
C LYS A 55 -11.69 -4.74 -0.96
N GLY A 56 -11.56 -5.93 -0.37
CA GLY A 56 -12.65 -6.91 -0.33
C GLY A 56 -13.10 -7.35 -1.73
N SER A 57 -14.38 -7.70 -1.83
CA SER A 57 -15.02 -8.24 -3.04
C SER A 57 -16.21 -7.41 -3.52
N ASP A 58 -16.33 -6.16 -3.06
CA ASP A 58 -17.43 -5.26 -3.43
C ASP A 58 -17.25 -4.57 -4.80
N GLY A 59 -16.10 -4.78 -5.46
CA GLY A 59 -15.76 -4.15 -6.74
C GLY A 59 -15.42 -2.66 -6.63
N GLY A 60 -15.28 -2.13 -5.41
CA GLY A 60 -14.97 -0.74 -5.15
C GLY A 60 -13.49 -0.39 -5.34
N ILE A 61 -13.26 0.84 -5.80
CA ILE A 61 -11.93 1.45 -5.85
C ILE A 61 -11.87 2.56 -4.81
N TYR A 62 -10.87 2.48 -3.94
CA TYR A 62 -10.73 3.32 -2.76
C TYR A 62 -9.48 4.20 -2.87
N PHE A 63 -9.56 5.39 -2.28
CA PHE A 63 -8.43 6.32 -2.23
C PHE A 63 -8.19 6.82 -0.80
N ILE A 64 -6.92 6.86 -0.40
CA ILE A 64 -6.49 7.54 0.83
C ILE A 64 -5.25 8.39 0.58
N GLY A 65 -5.32 9.65 0.98
CA GLY A 65 -4.20 10.59 0.94
C GLY A 65 -3.72 10.94 2.34
N GLY A 66 -2.43 10.79 2.62
CA GLY A 66 -1.92 10.96 3.98
C GLY A 66 -0.44 11.33 4.06
N LYS A 67 0.00 11.64 5.28
CA LYS A 67 1.42 11.63 5.64
C LYS A 67 1.78 10.19 5.99
N TRP A 68 2.87 9.68 5.39
CA TRP A 68 3.29 8.29 5.50
C TRP A 68 4.73 8.22 6.01
#